data_AF-A0AA39PSZ0-F1
#
_entry.id   AF-A0AA39PSZ0-F1
#
_cell.length_a   1.000
_cell.length_b   1.000
_cell.length_c   1.000
_cell.angle_alpha   90.00
_cell.angle_beta   90.00
_cell.angle_gamma   90.00
#
_symmetry.space_group_name_H-M   'P 1'
#
loop_
_entity.id
_entity.type
_entity.pdbx_description
1 polymer ?
#
loop_
_entity_poly.entity_id
_entity_poly.type
_entity_poly.pdbx_seq_one_letter_code
_entity_poly.pdbx_strand_id
1 'polypeptide(L)'
;DYKTCYPLDPYGQEMSDKARIWSIYLDEAADFDANMLAEWRDIIDVLLVFAGLFSAVLTTFVVQTSQNMQPDYSQASTFLLFEILKVTASNGSQISIPSSPTNFFSPSCSDKWLNSLWFVSLMLSLITALVAVLVKQWLHQYVAIVSDIPTIIRMLPVFLHVSLALFFAGLAIFLFSLGMKVAWLVSIIGAATYLAYVVALTLPAVYPYCPFKVPLT
;
A
#
# COMPACT_ATOMS: atom_id res chain seq x y z
N ASP A 1 -24.28 -22.23 -32.95
CA ASP A 1 -25.75 -22.33 -32.95
C ASP A 1 -26.16 -23.00 -31.64
N TYR A 2 -26.78 -22.26 -30.71
CA TYR A 2 -27.11 -22.81 -29.37
C TYR A 2 -28.03 -24.03 -29.45
N LYS A 3 -28.78 -24.20 -30.55
CA LYS A 3 -29.68 -25.32 -30.78
C LYS A 3 -28.97 -26.65 -31.07
N THR A 4 -27.69 -26.62 -31.44
CA THR A 4 -26.89 -27.84 -31.70
C THR A 4 -26.12 -28.30 -30.46
N CYS A 5 -25.69 -27.38 -29.59
CA CYS A 5 -24.92 -27.71 -28.39
C CYS A 5 -25.80 -28.11 -27.20
N TYR A 6 -27.02 -27.59 -27.10
CA TYR A 6 -27.93 -27.86 -26.01
C TYR A 6 -29.21 -28.48 -26.58
N PRO A 7 -29.70 -29.67 -26.16
CA PRO A 7 -30.94 -30.30 -26.64
C PRO A 7 -32.20 -29.72 -25.99
N LEU A 8 -33.38 -29.85 -26.62
CA LEU A 8 -34.64 -29.24 -26.13
C LEU A 8 -35.09 -29.93 -24.85
N ASP A 9 -35.53 -29.14 -23.87
CA ASP A 9 -36.10 -29.68 -22.64
C ASP A 9 -37.44 -30.38 -22.92
N PRO A 10 -37.77 -31.44 -22.17
CA PRO A 10 -39.10 -32.05 -22.22
C PRO A 10 -40.20 -31.04 -21.88
N TYR A 11 -41.36 -31.17 -22.52
CA TYR A 11 -42.49 -30.27 -22.29
C TYR A 11 -42.86 -30.20 -20.80
N GLY A 12 -42.85 -28.99 -20.22
CA GLY A 12 -43.10 -28.74 -18.79
C GLY A 12 -41.86 -28.76 -17.88
N GLN A 13 -40.66 -29.04 -18.40
CA GLN A 13 -39.40 -29.02 -17.64
C GLN A 13 -38.49 -27.81 -17.96
N GLU A 14 -38.99 -26.85 -18.74
CA GLU A 14 -38.25 -25.66 -19.18
C GLU A 14 -37.82 -24.71 -18.04
N MET A 15 -38.39 -24.88 -16.84
CA MET A 15 -38.02 -24.15 -15.61
C MET A 15 -37.43 -25.06 -14.52
N SER A 16 -37.18 -26.34 -14.84
CA SER A 16 -36.57 -27.27 -13.87
C SER A 16 -35.12 -26.90 -13.57
N ASP A 17 -34.58 -27.39 -12.46
CA ASP A 17 -33.17 -27.14 -12.08
C ASP A 17 -32.15 -27.64 -13.12
N LYS A 18 -32.59 -28.53 -14.03
CA LYS A 18 -31.79 -29.06 -15.14
C LYS A 18 -32.18 -28.49 -16.50
N ALA A 19 -32.97 -27.41 -16.51
CA ALA A 19 -33.40 -26.76 -17.73
C ALA A 19 -32.21 -26.25 -18.54
N ARG A 20 -32.33 -26.36 -19.85
CA ARG A 20 -31.37 -25.90 -20.86
C ARG A 20 -30.92 -24.46 -20.64
N ILE A 21 -31.83 -23.59 -20.19
CA ILE A 21 -31.58 -22.17 -19.97
C ILE A 21 -30.45 -21.95 -18.98
N TRP A 22 -30.34 -22.77 -17.93
CA TRP A 22 -29.28 -22.64 -16.92
C TRP A 22 -27.92 -23.01 -17.49
N SER A 23 -27.83 -24.06 -18.30
CA SER A 23 -26.56 -24.44 -18.95
C SER A 23 -26.11 -23.39 -19.97
N ILE A 24 -27.02 -22.83 -20.75
CA ILE A 24 -26.72 -21.74 -21.69
C ILE A 24 -26.28 -20.49 -20.92
N TYR A 25 -26.99 -20.14 -19.84
CA TYR A 25 -26.65 -19.00 -19.00
C TYR A 25 -25.27 -19.17 -18.36
N LEU A 26 -24.96 -20.35 -17.81
CA LEU A 26 -23.67 -20.62 -17.18
C LEU A 26 -22.50 -20.54 -18.17
N ASP A 27 -22.68 -21.04 -19.40
CA ASP A 27 -21.68 -20.99 -20.47
C ASP A 27 -21.41 -19.54 -20.91
N GLU A 28 -22.48 -18.77 -21.16
CA GLU A 28 -22.37 -17.35 -21.53
C GLU A 28 -21.80 -16.50 -20.38
N ALA A 29 -22.23 -16.76 -19.14
CA ALA A 29 -21.73 -16.08 -17.96
C ALA A 29 -20.25 -16.39 -17.70
N ALA A 30 -19.81 -17.63 -17.95
CA ALA A 30 -18.40 -18.01 -17.82
C ALA A 30 -17.51 -17.29 -18.83
N ASP A 31 -17.94 -17.16 -20.09
CA ASP A 31 -17.19 -16.42 -21.11
C ASP A 31 -17.16 -14.90 -20.81
N PHE A 32 -18.31 -14.34 -20.40
CA PHE A 32 -18.40 -12.94 -19.99
C PHE A 32 -17.50 -12.64 -18.77
N ASP A 33 -17.56 -13.47 -17.73
CA ASP A 33 -16.70 -13.35 -16.56
C ASP A 33 -15.23 -13.46 -16.95
N ALA A 34 -14.84 -14.46 -17.73
CA ALA A 34 -13.46 -14.64 -18.17
C ALA A 34 -12.92 -13.39 -18.88
N ASN A 35 -13.72 -12.78 -19.75
CA ASN A 35 -13.35 -11.55 -20.45
C ASN A 35 -13.25 -10.34 -19.49
N MET A 36 -14.23 -10.15 -18.61
CA MET A 36 -14.23 -9.08 -17.60
C MET A 36 -13.02 -9.19 -16.65
N LEU A 37 -12.73 -10.41 -16.18
CA LEU A 37 -11.61 -10.67 -15.27
C LEU A 37 -10.26 -10.42 -15.95
N ALA A 38 -10.13 -10.75 -17.24
CA ALA A 38 -8.92 -10.47 -18.01
C ALA A 38 -8.67 -8.95 -18.10
N GLU A 39 -9.70 -8.17 -18.46
CA GLU A 39 -9.59 -6.71 -18.56
C GLU A 39 -9.26 -6.07 -17.19
N TRP A 40 -9.94 -6.51 -16.13
CA TRP A 40 -9.67 -5.98 -14.78
C TRP A 40 -8.26 -6.30 -14.31
N ARG A 41 -7.77 -7.52 -14.57
CA ARG A 41 -6.40 -7.91 -14.22
C ARG A 41 -5.38 -6.99 -14.92
N ASP A 42 -5.56 -6.73 -16.20
CA ASP A 42 -4.66 -5.88 -16.98
C ASP A 42 -4.66 -4.43 -16.44
N ILE A 43 -5.83 -3.87 -16.13
CA ILE A 43 -5.95 -2.54 -15.51
C ILE A 43 -5.22 -2.51 -14.15
N ILE A 44 -5.40 -3.53 -13.32
CA ILE A 44 -4.76 -3.60 -12.00
C ILE A 44 -3.24 -3.75 -12.13
N ASP A 45 -2.75 -4.52 -13.11
CA ASP A 45 -1.32 -4.64 -13.42
C ASP A 45 -0.71 -3.28 -13.78
N VAL A 46 -1.35 -2.52 -14.66
CA VAL A 46 -0.90 -1.18 -15.05
C VAL A 46 -0.91 -0.22 -13.85
N LEU A 47 -1.98 -0.22 -13.05
CA LEU A 47 -2.07 0.63 -11.85
C LEU A 47 -0.97 0.31 -10.83
N LEU A 48 -0.64 -0.97 -10.64
CA LEU A 48 0.40 -1.39 -9.70
C LEU A 48 1.80 -0.93 -10.17
N VAL A 49 2.08 -1.01 -11.46
CA VAL A 49 3.33 -0.49 -12.05
C VAL A 49 3.41 1.02 -11.86
N PHE A 50 2.33 1.75 -12.13
CA PHE A 50 2.29 3.20 -11.93
C PHE A 50 2.49 3.58 -10.46
N ALA A 51 1.82 2.90 -9.52
CA ALA A 51 1.98 3.12 -8.10
C ALA A 51 3.42 2.85 -7.63
N GLY A 52 4.07 1.81 -8.14
CA GLY A 52 5.48 1.50 -7.85
C GLY A 52 6.43 2.59 -8.36
N LEU A 53 6.29 3.01 -9.61
CA LEU A 53 7.11 4.07 -10.21
C LEU A 53 6.90 5.42 -9.51
N PHE A 54 5.65 5.76 -9.20
CA PHE A 54 5.32 6.98 -8.46
C PHE A 54 5.90 6.95 -7.04
N SER A 55 5.80 5.83 -6.32
CA SER A 55 6.43 5.67 -5.01
C SER A 55 7.95 5.76 -5.05
N ALA A 56 8.60 5.28 -6.12
CA ALA A 56 10.05 5.41 -6.28
C ALA A 56 10.47 6.88 -6.40
N VAL A 57 9.79 7.65 -7.25
CA VAL A 57 10.04 9.09 -7.41
C VAL A 57 9.69 9.86 -6.12
N LEU A 58 8.63 9.50 -5.42
CA LEU A 58 8.30 10.11 -4.13
C LEU A 58 9.36 9.80 -3.07
N THR A 59 9.91 8.59 -3.06
CA THR A 59 10.95 8.19 -2.09
C THR A 59 12.22 9.03 -2.29
N THR A 60 12.61 9.36 -3.53
CA THR A 60 13.77 10.23 -3.75
C THR A 60 13.54 11.66 -3.23
N PHE A 61 12.35 12.22 -3.46
CA PHE A 61 11.99 13.53 -2.89
C PHE A 61 11.92 13.50 -1.36
N VAL A 62 11.37 12.44 -0.77
CA VAL A 62 11.34 12.24 0.69
C VAL A 62 12.75 12.18 1.25
N VAL A 63 13.66 11.43 0.64
CA VAL A 63 15.06 11.35 1.10
C VAL A 63 15.72 12.73 1.05
N GLN A 64 15.62 13.44 -0.07
CA GLN A 64 16.22 14.78 -0.21
C GLN A 64 15.63 15.78 0.79
N THR A 65 14.31 15.84 0.92
CA THR A 65 13.64 16.79 1.82
C THR A 65 13.87 16.46 3.31
N SER A 66 13.99 15.16 3.65
CA SER A 66 14.32 14.73 5.01
C SER A 66 15.75 15.13 5.43
N GLN A 67 16.71 15.10 4.50
CA GLN A 67 18.08 15.54 4.74
C GLN A 67 18.17 17.06 4.94
N ASN A 68 17.39 17.83 4.18
CA ASN A 68 17.32 19.30 4.32
C ASN A 68 16.75 19.76 5.67
N MET A 69 16.00 18.93 6.38
CA MET A 69 15.47 19.25 7.71
C MET A 69 16.39 18.82 8.86
N GLN A 70 17.47 18.10 8.59
CA GLN A 70 18.49 17.78 9.60
C GLN A 70 19.56 18.88 9.62
N PRO A 71 20.07 19.27 10.81
CA PRO A 71 21.19 20.19 10.90
C PRO A 71 22.42 19.60 10.20
N ASP A 72 23.02 20.35 9.28
CA ASP A 72 24.27 19.93 8.65
C ASP A 72 25.42 20.03 9.66
N TYR A 73 25.80 18.88 10.23
CA TYR A 73 26.88 18.78 11.21
C TYR A 73 28.24 19.21 10.62
N SER A 74 28.42 19.12 9.30
CA SER A 74 29.65 19.59 8.65
C SER A 74 29.75 21.11 8.70
N GLN A 75 28.67 21.82 8.38
CA GLN A 75 28.60 23.28 8.49
C GLN A 75 28.65 23.74 9.96
N ALA A 76 27.97 23.04 10.86
CA ALA A 76 28.05 23.34 12.30
C ALA A 76 29.49 23.21 12.82
N SER A 77 30.23 22.17 12.40
CA SER A 77 31.61 21.97 12.81
C SER A 77 32.54 23.09 12.31
N THR A 78 32.39 23.54 11.06
CA THR A 78 33.20 24.64 10.49
C THR A 78 32.88 25.99 11.14
N PHE A 79 31.62 26.25 11.45
CA PHE A 79 31.21 27.44 12.18
C PHE A 79 31.85 27.48 13.59
N LEU A 80 31.77 26.37 14.33
CA LEU A 80 32.40 26.25 15.64
C LEU A 80 33.93 26.39 15.55
N LEU A 81 34.56 25.82 14.53
CA LEU A 81 36.01 25.91 14.31
C LEU A 81 36.43 27.36 14.03
N PHE A 82 35.66 28.11 13.24
CA PHE A 82 35.92 29.52 12.97
C PHE A 82 35.70 30.39 14.21
N GLU A 83 34.73 30.06 15.05
CA GLU A 83 34.49 30.72 16.32
C GLU A 83 35.65 30.47 17.31
N ILE A 84 36.16 29.24 17.41
CA ILE A 84 37.36 28.90 18.20
C ILE A 84 38.61 29.61 17.66
N LEU A 85 38.79 29.70 16.34
CA LEU A 85 39.89 30.44 15.71
C LEU A 85 39.83 31.93 16.07
N LYS A 86 38.64 32.54 16.07
CA LYS A 86 38.47 33.95 16.49
C LYS A 86 38.85 34.16 17.95
N VAL A 87 38.49 33.25 18.85
CA VAL A 87 38.84 33.32 20.28
C VAL A 87 40.35 33.22 20.48
N THR A 88 41.00 32.32 19.76
CA THR A 88 42.45 32.09 19.89
C THR A 88 43.25 33.27 19.32
N ALA A 89 42.74 33.91 18.27
CA ALA A 89 43.36 35.10 17.67
C ALA A 89 43.14 36.39 18.50
N SER A 90 42.09 36.47 19.33
CA SER A 90 41.73 37.67 20.11
C SER A 90 42.35 37.73 21.52
N ASN A 91 43.33 36.87 21.82
CA ASN A 91 44.12 36.89 23.06
C ASN A 91 43.28 36.92 24.35
N GLY A 92 42.22 36.10 24.42
CA GLY A 92 41.55 35.77 25.69
C GLY A 92 40.46 36.73 26.18
N SER A 93 39.87 37.55 25.32
CA SER A 93 38.62 38.23 25.69
C SER A 93 37.48 37.19 25.80
N GLN A 94 36.82 37.14 26.96
CA GLN A 94 35.73 36.20 27.25
C GLN A 94 34.61 36.34 26.21
N ILE A 95 34.37 35.26 25.47
CA ILE A 95 33.22 35.14 24.59
C ILE A 95 32.17 34.29 25.30
N SER A 96 30.93 34.78 25.27
CA SER A 96 29.74 34.02 25.64
C SER A 96 29.57 32.87 24.67
N ILE A 97 29.91 31.66 25.10
CA ILE A 97 29.69 30.44 24.33
C ILE A 97 28.18 30.30 24.08
N PRO A 98 27.72 30.13 22.83
CA PRO A 98 26.30 29.87 22.57
C PRO A 98 25.87 28.61 23.32
N SER A 99 24.78 28.71 24.09
CA SER A 99 24.29 27.68 25.04
C SER A 99 23.89 26.35 24.39
N SER A 100 23.92 26.28 23.05
CA SER A 100 23.68 25.08 22.26
C SER A 100 24.26 25.27 20.85
N PRO A 101 25.04 24.33 20.32
CA PRO A 101 25.56 24.37 18.95
C PRO A 101 24.47 24.26 17.86
N THR A 102 23.20 24.02 18.23
CA THR A 102 22.10 23.73 17.30
C THR A 102 21.14 24.91 17.06
N ASN A 103 21.31 26.05 17.75
CA ASN A 103 20.41 27.20 17.64
C ASN A 103 20.43 27.89 16.25
N PHE A 104 21.32 27.47 15.34
CA PHE A 104 21.41 28.00 13.99
C PHE A 104 20.42 27.34 13.00
N PHE A 105 19.83 26.19 13.36
CA PHE A 105 18.96 25.43 12.47
C PHE A 105 17.54 25.36 13.03
N SER A 106 16.66 26.21 12.51
CA SER A 106 15.22 26.14 12.76
C SER A 106 14.51 25.87 11.44
N PRO A 107 14.04 24.63 11.19
CA PRO A 107 13.38 24.31 9.93
C PRO A 107 12.13 25.18 9.75
N SER A 108 12.03 25.81 8.58
CA SER A 108 10.92 26.71 8.25
C SER A 108 9.59 25.95 8.27
N CYS A 109 8.48 26.66 8.48
CA CYS A 109 7.16 26.03 8.45
C CYS A 109 6.87 25.38 7.09
N SER A 110 7.34 25.98 6.00
CA SER A 110 7.15 25.49 4.63
C SER A 110 7.85 24.16 4.39
N ASP A 111 9.07 23.99 4.90
CA ASP A 111 9.85 22.73 4.74
C ASP A 111 9.17 21.57 5.46
N LYS A 112 8.58 21.84 6.63
CA LYS A 112 7.80 20.86 7.40
C LYS A 112 6.54 20.43 6.67
N TRP A 113 5.80 21.37 6.08
CA TRP A 113 4.60 21.08 5.32
C TRP A 113 4.90 20.30 4.03
N LEU A 114 5.94 20.69 3.31
CA LEU A 114 6.35 20.01 2.08
C LEU A 114 6.74 18.55 2.36
N ASN A 115 7.58 18.31 3.37
CA ASN A 115 7.94 16.96 3.81
C ASN A 115 6.70 16.15 4.25
N SER A 116 5.77 16.78 4.97
CA SER A 116 4.53 16.12 5.38
C SER A 116 3.69 15.68 4.17
N LEU A 117 3.54 16.56 3.17
CA LEU A 117 2.80 16.25 1.95
C LEU A 117 3.45 15.11 1.16
N TRP A 118 4.79 15.07 1.09
CA TRP A 118 5.51 13.97 0.43
C TRP A 118 5.32 12.62 1.12
N PHE A 119 5.31 12.59 2.46
CA PHE A 119 5.01 11.36 3.20
C PHE A 119 3.54 10.93 3.05
N VAL A 120 2.62 11.89 3.05
CA VAL A 120 1.19 11.60 2.84
C VAL A 120 0.94 11.04 1.44
N SER A 121 1.57 11.60 0.40
CA SER A 121 1.44 11.08 -0.95
C SER A 121 2.06 9.69 -1.12
N LEU A 122 3.19 9.44 -0.45
CA LEU A 122 3.83 8.11 -0.42
C LEU A 122 2.91 7.08 0.22
N MET A 123 2.30 7.41 1.37
CA MET A 123 1.34 6.53 2.02
C MET A 123 0.10 6.28 1.17
N LEU A 124 -0.47 7.31 0.55
CA LEU A 124 -1.64 7.15 -0.30
C LEU A 124 -1.35 6.25 -1.51
N SER A 125 -0.16 6.37 -2.09
CA SER A 125 0.32 5.48 -3.16
C SER A 125 0.40 4.03 -2.69
N LEU A 126 0.97 3.79 -1.50
CA LEU A 126 1.04 2.45 -0.91
C LEU A 126 -0.34 1.87 -0.60
N ILE A 127 -1.27 2.67 -0.06
CA ILE A 127 -2.65 2.24 0.17
C ILE A 127 -3.29 1.78 -1.15
N THR A 128 -3.08 2.54 -2.22
CA THR A 128 -3.61 2.22 -3.55
C THR A 128 -3.03 0.90 -4.06
N ALA A 129 -1.72 0.70 -3.91
CA ALA A 129 -1.06 -0.56 -4.25
C ALA A 129 -1.61 -1.74 -3.43
N LEU A 130 -1.96 -1.54 -2.16
CA LEU A 130 -2.55 -2.58 -1.32
C LEU A 130 -3.95 -2.96 -1.73
N VAL A 131 -4.79 -1.99 -2.08
CA VAL A 131 -6.12 -2.26 -2.61
C VAL A 131 -6.00 -3.03 -3.92
N ALA A 132 -5.10 -2.64 -4.83
CA ALA A 132 -4.82 -3.38 -6.07
C ALA A 132 -4.41 -4.83 -5.81
N VAL A 133 -3.53 -5.07 -4.83
CA VAL A 133 -3.12 -6.43 -4.43
C VAL A 133 -4.28 -7.22 -3.83
N LEU A 134 -5.13 -6.60 -2.97
CA LEU A 134 -6.31 -7.25 -2.43
C LEU A 134 -7.27 -7.68 -3.53
N VAL A 135 -7.58 -6.80 -4.47
CA VAL A 135 -8.49 -7.11 -5.59
C VAL A 135 -7.92 -8.26 -6.42
N LYS A 136 -6.61 -8.29 -6.68
CA LYS A 136 -5.96 -9.43 -7.34
C LYS A 136 -6.06 -10.73 -6.55
N GLN A 137 -5.90 -10.69 -5.24
CA GLN A 137 -6.02 -11.88 -4.39
C GLN A 137 -7.45 -12.41 -4.37
N TRP A 138 -8.44 -11.51 -4.28
CA TRP A 138 -9.86 -11.85 -4.40
C TRP A 138 -10.19 -12.45 -5.76
N LEU A 139 -9.69 -11.83 -6.83
CA LEU A 139 -9.86 -12.31 -8.20
C LEU A 139 -9.27 -13.70 -8.40
N HIS A 140 -8.05 -13.91 -7.89
CA HIS A 140 -7.41 -15.21 -7.95
C HIS A 140 -8.17 -16.27 -7.13
N GLN A 141 -8.68 -15.90 -5.96
CA GLN A 141 -9.50 -16.80 -5.13
C GLN A 141 -10.84 -17.13 -5.80
N TYR A 142 -11.47 -16.18 -6.50
CA TYR A 142 -12.67 -16.42 -7.29
C TYR A 142 -12.44 -17.51 -8.35
N VAL A 143 -11.33 -17.42 -9.09
CA VAL A 143 -10.97 -18.44 -10.11
C VAL A 143 -10.51 -19.76 -9.47
N ALA A 144 -9.79 -19.70 -8.35
CA ALA A 144 -9.31 -20.87 -7.61
C ALA A 144 -10.44 -21.65 -6.90
N ILE A 145 -11.60 -21.04 -6.68
CA ILE A 145 -12.79 -21.77 -6.20
C ILE A 145 -13.34 -22.70 -7.28
N VAL A 146 -13.15 -22.35 -8.55
CA VAL A 146 -13.60 -23.14 -9.71
C VAL A 146 -12.55 -24.17 -10.14
N SER A 147 -11.30 -24.07 -9.66
CA SER A 147 -10.18 -24.90 -10.09
C SER A 147 -9.35 -25.43 -8.91
N ASP A 148 -9.01 -26.72 -8.89
CA ASP A 148 -8.17 -27.34 -7.83
C ASP A 148 -6.72 -26.82 -7.89
N ILE A 149 -6.47 -25.62 -7.35
CA ILE A 149 -5.14 -25.01 -7.31
C ILE A 149 -4.36 -25.53 -6.09
N PRO A 150 -3.08 -25.92 -6.26
CA PRO A 150 -2.23 -26.38 -5.16
C PRO A 150 -2.11 -25.39 -4.01
N THR A 151 -2.21 -25.89 -2.78
CA THR A 151 -2.17 -25.12 -1.52
C THR A 151 -0.90 -24.25 -1.36
N ILE A 152 0.19 -24.59 -2.04
CA ILE A 152 1.47 -23.84 -2.02
C ILE A 152 1.29 -22.41 -2.54
N ILE A 153 0.47 -22.21 -3.58
CA ILE A 153 0.22 -20.88 -4.16
C ILE A 153 -0.56 -19.99 -3.18
N ARG A 154 -1.33 -20.61 -2.27
CA ARG A 154 -2.12 -19.93 -1.24
C ARG A 154 -1.26 -19.34 -0.10
N MET A 155 -0.02 -19.79 0.06
CA MET A 155 0.90 -19.32 1.11
C MET A 155 1.74 -18.11 0.67
N LEU A 156 1.92 -17.90 -0.63
CA LEU A 156 2.72 -16.79 -1.18
C LEU A 156 2.22 -15.39 -0.73
N PRO A 157 0.90 -15.11 -0.74
CA PRO A 157 0.35 -13.87 -0.20
C PRO A 157 0.70 -13.61 1.27
N VAL A 158 0.77 -14.65 2.10
CA VAL A 158 1.02 -14.53 3.54
C VAL A 158 2.38 -13.92 3.81
N PHE A 159 3.41 -14.36 3.09
CA PHE A 159 4.75 -13.78 3.19
C PHE A 159 4.77 -12.29 2.81
N LEU A 160 4.01 -11.91 1.77
CA LEU A 160 3.86 -10.51 1.36
C LEU A 160 3.17 -9.67 2.45
N HIS A 161 2.13 -10.20 3.11
CA HIS A 161 1.44 -9.51 4.22
C HIS A 161 2.37 -9.25 5.41
N VAL A 162 3.21 -10.22 5.76
CA VAL A 162 4.21 -10.05 6.83
C VAL A 162 5.23 -8.98 6.46
N SER A 163 5.75 -9.01 5.23
CA SER A 163 6.66 -7.97 4.73
C SER A 163 6.02 -6.58 4.77
N LEU A 164 4.75 -6.49 4.41
CA LEU A 164 4.01 -5.23 4.43
C LEU A 164 3.83 -4.68 5.84
N ALA A 165 3.51 -5.55 6.81
CA ALA A 165 3.37 -5.15 8.21
C ALA A 165 4.69 -4.57 8.75
N LEU A 166 5.80 -5.25 8.45
CA LEU A 166 7.15 -4.79 8.82
C LEU A 166 7.49 -3.46 8.15
N PHE A 167 7.10 -3.27 6.89
CA PHE A 167 7.32 -2.01 6.18
C PHE A 167 6.62 -0.84 6.87
N PHE A 168 5.33 -0.96 7.20
CA PHE A 168 4.59 0.11 7.90
C PHE A 168 5.15 0.37 9.30
N ALA A 169 5.56 -0.68 10.03
CA ALA A 169 6.20 -0.52 11.33
C ALA A 169 7.52 0.25 11.21
N GLY A 170 8.37 -0.10 10.24
CA GLY A 170 9.62 0.61 9.97
C GLY A 170 9.39 2.07 9.57
N LEU A 171 8.40 2.34 8.72
CA LEU A 171 8.01 3.68 8.30
C LEU A 171 7.50 4.53 9.49
N ALA A 172 6.73 3.93 10.41
CA ALA A 172 6.30 4.60 11.62
C ALA A 172 7.47 4.98 12.53
N ILE A 173 8.40 4.04 12.79
CA ILE A 173 9.60 4.27 13.61
C ILE A 173 10.46 5.40 13.01
N PHE A 174 10.67 5.38 11.69
CA PHE A 174 11.42 6.41 10.99
C PHE A 174 10.78 7.79 11.15
N LEU A 175 9.46 7.89 11.01
CA LEU A 175 8.75 9.16 11.15
C LEU A 175 8.77 9.70 12.57
N PHE A 176 8.74 8.84 13.59
CA PHE A 176 8.93 9.25 14.98
C PHE A 176 10.28 9.94 15.21
N SER A 177 11.33 9.53 14.48
CA SER A 177 12.64 10.19 14.52
C SER A 177 12.68 11.54 13.80
N LEU A 178 11.81 11.77 12.81
CA LEU A 178 11.78 13.00 12.01
C LEU A 178 10.91 14.10 12.60
N GLY A 179 9.81 13.74 13.25
CA GLY A 179 8.96 14.73 13.91
C GLY A 179 7.66 14.17 14.46
N MET A 180 7.39 14.44 15.74
CA MET A 180 6.24 13.88 16.46
C MET A 180 4.89 14.13 15.78
N LYS A 181 4.68 15.31 15.17
CA LYS A 181 3.39 15.67 14.54
C LYS A 181 3.09 14.84 13.28
N VAL A 182 4.09 14.67 12.42
CA VAL A 182 3.95 13.92 11.16
C VAL A 182 3.88 12.42 11.45
N ALA A 183 4.67 11.95 12.42
CA ALA A 183 4.66 10.56 12.87
C ALA A 183 3.27 10.10 13.29
N TRP A 184 2.60 10.87 14.16
CA TRP A 184 1.26 10.52 14.63
C TRP A 184 0.23 10.45 13.50
N LEU A 185 0.20 11.46 12.62
CA LEU A 185 -0.76 11.51 11.52
C LEU A 185 -0.59 10.30 10.59
N VAL A 186 0.64 10.05 10.17
CA VAL A 186 0.94 8.97 9.21
C VAL A 186 0.80 7.59 9.85
N SER A 187 1.15 7.44 11.12
CA SER A 187 1.02 6.16 11.84
C SER A 187 -0.45 5.81 12.10
N ILE A 188 -1.31 6.79 12.42
CA ILE A 188 -2.76 6.56 12.55
C ILE A 188 -3.36 6.10 11.21
N ILE A 189 -3.05 6.80 10.12
CA ILE A 189 -3.55 6.43 8.78
C ILE A 189 -3.04 5.04 8.40
N GLY A 190 -1.74 4.78 8.54
CA GLY A 190 -1.14 3.48 8.20
C GLY A 190 -1.71 2.33 9.04
N ALA A 191 -1.89 2.53 10.35
CA ALA A 191 -2.50 1.54 11.23
C ALA A 191 -3.97 1.28 10.87
N ALA A 192 -4.74 2.35 10.57
CA ALA A 192 -6.13 2.23 10.14
C ALA A 192 -6.24 1.45 8.82
N THR A 193 -5.38 1.75 7.83
CA THR A 193 -5.33 1.00 6.58
C THR A 193 -4.94 -0.46 6.81
N TYR A 194 -3.89 -0.73 7.58
CA TYR A 194 -3.45 -2.11 7.85
C TYR A 194 -4.52 -2.92 8.58
N LEU A 195 -5.23 -2.30 9.53
CA LEU A 195 -6.34 -2.93 10.22
C LEU A 195 -7.49 -3.22 9.24
N ALA A 196 -7.90 -2.23 8.44
CA ALA A 196 -8.93 -2.42 7.42
C ALA A 196 -8.56 -3.52 6.41
N TYR A 197 -7.28 -3.60 6.05
CA TYR A 197 -6.71 -4.64 5.19
C TYR A 197 -6.86 -6.03 5.80
N VAL A 198 -6.46 -6.20 7.07
CA VAL A 198 -6.59 -7.48 7.79
C VAL A 198 -8.07 -7.87 7.96
N VAL A 199 -8.94 -6.90 8.23
CA VAL A 199 -10.39 -7.13 8.31
C VAL A 199 -10.93 -7.59 6.95
N ALA A 200 -10.59 -6.92 5.86
CA ALA A 200 -11.01 -7.31 4.50
C ALA A 200 -10.50 -8.70 4.11
N LEU A 201 -9.34 -9.11 4.64
CA LEU A 201 -8.74 -10.41 4.40
C LEU A 201 -9.34 -11.53 5.27
N THR A 202 -9.81 -11.20 6.48
CA THR A 202 -10.43 -12.14 7.42
C THR A 202 -11.95 -12.23 7.26
N LEU A 203 -12.60 -11.23 6.67
CA LEU A 203 -14.05 -11.19 6.40
C LEU A 203 -14.55 -12.47 5.69
N PRO A 204 -13.87 -12.98 4.64
CA PRO A 204 -14.30 -14.21 3.95
C PRO A 204 -14.15 -15.48 4.80
N ALA A 205 -13.33 -15.44 5.85
CA ALA A 205 -13.11 -16.57 6.76
C ALA A 205 -14.09 -16.58 7.94
N VAL A 206 -14.63 -15.43 8.34
CA VAL A 206 -15.46 -15.27 9.54
C VAL A 206 -16.97 -15.26 9.23
N TYR A 207 -17.39 -14.78 8.05
CA TYR A 207 -18.81 -14.76 7.66
C TYR A 207 -19.13 -15.82 6.60
N PRO A 208 -19.65 -17.00 7.00
CA PRO A 208 -20.05 -18.05 6.07
C PRO A 208 -21.31 -17.73 5.24
N TYR A 209 -21.95 -16.55 5.36
CA TYR A 209 -23.20 -16.17 4.67
C TYR A 209 -23.11 -14.90 3.80
N CYS A 210 -21.94 -14.58 3.22
CA CYS A 210 -21.85 -13.61 2.11
C CYS A 210 -22.35 -14.25 0.79
N PRO A 211 -22.82 -13.47 -0.21
CA PRO A 211 -23.44 -13.97 -1.45
C PRO A 211 -22.49 -14.74 -2.39
N PHE A 212 -21.29 -15.09 -1.92
CA PHE A 212 -20.29 -15.94 -2.56
C PHE A 212 -20.23 -17.32 -1.90
N LYS A 213 -21.38 -17.97 -1.64
CA LYS A 213 -21.39 -19.38 -1.25
C LYS A 213 -21.22 -20.27 -2.48
N VAL A 214 -20.11 -20.99 -2.50
CA VAL A 214 -19.89 -22.20 -3.30
C VAL A 214 -20.85 -23.31 -2.82
N PRO A 215 -21.52 -24.03 -3.73
CA PRO A 215 -22.28 -25.21 -3.36
C PRO A 215 -21.30 -26.36 -3.11
N LEU A 216 -20.93 -26.57 -1.86
CA LEU A 216 -20.41 -27.86 -1.40
C LEU A 216 -21.54 -28.63 -0.71
N THR A 217 -22.52 -29.01 -1.52
CA THR A 217 -23.36 -30.21 -1.41
C THR A 217 -23.96 -30.47 -2.77
#